data_AF-A0A0R2R041-F1
#
_entry.id   AF-A0A0R2R041-F1
#
_cell.length_a   1.000
_cell.length_b   1.000
_cell.length_c   1.000
_cell.angle_alpha   90.00
_cell.angle_beta   90.00
_cell.angle_gamma   90.00
#
_symmetry.space_group_name_H-M   'P 1'
#
loop_
_entity.id
_entity.type
_entity.pdbx_description
1 polymer ?
#
loop_
_entity_poly.entity_id
_entity_poly.type
_entity_poly.pdbx_seq_one_letter_code
_entity_poly.pdbx_strand_id
1 'polypeptide(L)'
;MAGGVGSILSSHQICVTSQNDDPRALSILRAAPDLGITSLRHISISDLVFFRGEINQATQSIIEDLLVDPLLQHADWNSASPTADFIVETSLHSGVTDSTTNELERLAKRMHLPITGVASGKRYTISGNLAQTQLQQLISQLLANPIIERWSINAPITPTFIDADATTNTHVEYVQITANRLRSGMGYAGAATLPELHQRARFMRVTTAGREESHPHDVTITHEAPNYHSS
;
A
#
# COMPACT_ATOMS: atom_id res chain seq x y z
N MET A 1 -33.78 12.21 -26.53
CA MET A 1 -32.55 13.01 -26.32
C MET A 1 -31.72 12.28 -25.28
N ALA A 2 -30.51 11.89 -25.65
CA ALA A 2 -29.71 10.87 -24.98
C ALA A 2 -29.25 11.32 -23.58
N GLY A 3 -29.50 10.49 -22.57
CA GLY A 3 -28.87 10.57 -21.27
C GLY A 3 -27.46 10.00 -21.36
N GLY A 4 -26.46 10.83 -21.08
CA GLY A 4 -25.08 10.40 -20.88
C GLY A 4 -24.97 9.69 -19.54
N VAL A 5 -24.98 8.36 -19.56
CA VAL A 5 -24.51 7.55 -18.43
C VAL A 5 -22.99 7.61 -18.47
N GLY A 6 -22.39 8.36 -17.54
CA GLY A 6 -20.95 8.34 -17.35
C GLY A 6 -20.48 6.90 -17.15
N SER A 7 -19.50 6.48 -17.95
CA SER A 7 -18.86 5.16 -17.83
C SER A 7 -18.47 4.93 -16.37
N ILE A 8 -19.08 3.93 -15.74
CA ILE A 8 -18.69 3.45 -14.42
C ILE A 8 -17.32 2.82 -14.63
N LEU A 9 -16.24 3.58 -14.39
CA LEU A 9 -14.89 3.04 -14.42
C LEU A 9 -14.83 1.86 -13.46
N SER A 10 -14.69 0.65 -14.00
CA SER A 10 -14.64 -0.59 -13.22
C SER A 10 -13.32 -0.64 -12.44
N SER A 11 -13.44 -0.68 -11.12
CA SER A 11 -12.29 -0.95 -10.24
C SER A 11 -12.01 -2.45 -10.24
N HIS A 12 -10.82 -2.83 -10.65
CA HIS A 12 -10.34 -4.21 -10.59
C HIS A 12 -9.38 -4.36 -9.41
N GLN A 13 -9.39 -5.53 -8.78
CA GLN A 13 -8.52 -5.86 -7.66
C GLN A 13 -7.74 -7.12 -7.99
N ILE A 14 -6.44 -7.09 -7.74
CA ILE A 14 -5.58 -8.27 -7.67
C ILE A 14 -5.18 -8.47 -6.20
N CYS A 15 -5.30 -9.70 -5.72
CA CYS A 15 -4.88 -10.10 -4.38
C CYS A 15 -3.69 -11.04 -4.55
N VAL A 16 -2.50 -10.58 -4.14
CA VAL A 16 -1.26 -11.36 -4.21
C VAL A 16 -1.00 -11.99 -2.86
N THR A 17 -0.84 -13.31 -2.83
CA THR A 17 -0.66 -14.08 -1.60
C THR A 17 0.56 -14.99 -1.73
N SER A 18 1.37 -15.05 -0.69
CA SER A 18 2.51 -15.98 -0.61
C SER A 18 2.02 -17.43 -0.59
N GLN A 19 2.68 -18.32 -1.32
CA GLN A 19 2.38 -19.76 -1.33
C GLN A 19 2.78 -20.44 -0.02
N ASN A 20 3.82 -19.94 0.64
CA ASN A 20 4.32 -20.41 1.93
C ASN A 20 4.00 -19.40 3.05
N ASP A 21 4.28 -19.78 4.30
CA ASP A 21 4.12 -18.90 5.46
C ASP A 21 4.85 -17.56 5.24
N ASP A 22 4.08 -16.48 5.31
CA ASP A 22 4.61 -15.13 5.13
C ASP A 22 5.44 -14.73 6.37
N PRO A 23 6.72 -14.34 6.23
CA PRO A 23 7.56 -13.93 7.36
C PRO A 23 6.98 -12.73 8.12
N ARG A 24 6.25 -11.84 7.43
CA ARG A 24 5.56 -10.70 8.05
C ARG A 24 4.45 -11.18 8.98
N ALA A 25 3.71 -12.22 8.58
CA ALA A 25 2.65 -12.81 9.40
C ALA A 25 3.21 -13.48 10.65
N LEU A 26 4.33 -14.19 10.52
CA LEU A 26 5.05 -14.81 11.64
C LEU A 26 5.54 -13.77 12.66
N SER A 27 6.06 -12.62 12.21
CA SER A 27 6.46 -11.54 13.11
C SER A 27 5.29 -10.97 13.91
N ILE A 28 4.10 -10.83 13.29
CA ILE A 28 2.91 -10.35 13.99
C ILE A 28 2.43 -11.37 15.03
N LEU A 29 2.43 -12.67 14.69
CA LEU A 29 2.08 -13.74 15.64
C LEU A 29 3.00 -13.74 16.86
N ARG A 30 4.29 -13.47 16.66
CA ARG A 30 5.28 -13.42 17.75
C ARG A 30 5.13 -12.17 18.62
N ALA A 31 4.69 -11.04 18.06
CA ALA A 31 4.51 -9.78 18.78
C ALA A 31 3.15 -9.67 19.50
N ALA A 32 2.12 -10.39 19.05
CA ALA A 32 0.78 -10.32 19.63
C ALA A 32 0.70 -10.62 21.15
N PRO A 33 1.45 -11.61 21.71
CA PRO A 33 1.45 -11.86 23.15
C PRO A 33 1.94 -10.67 23.98
N ASP A 34 2.88 -9.87 23.47
CA ASP A 34 3.40 -8.68 24.17
C ASP A 34 2.33 -7.58 24.32
N LEU A 35 1.29 -7.63 23.48
CA LEU A 35 0.10 -6.77 23.58
C LEU A 35 -1.02 -7.38 24.45
N GLY A 36 -0.76 -8.53 25.10
CA GLY A 36 -1.77 -9.26 25.86
C GLY A 36 -2.78 -10.01 24.98
N ILE A 37 -2.44 -10.27 23.71
CA ILE A 37 -3.28 -10.98 22.75
C ILE A 37 -2.79 -12.42 22.62
N THR A 38 -3.40 -13.33 23.38
CA THR A 38 -3.02 -14.75 23.41
C THR A 38 -3.97 -15.66 22.64
N SER A 39 -5.12 -15.15 22.20
CA SER A 39 -6.15 -15.91 21.48
C SER A 39 -6.00 -15.86 19.95
N LEU A 40 -4.95 -15.21 19.44
CA LEU A 40 -4.58 -15.17 18.02
C LEU A 40 -3.97 -16.52 17.61
N ARG A 41 -4.68 -17.31 16.79
CA ARG A 41 -4.25 -18.65 16.38
C ARG A 41 -3.49 -18.63 15.06
N HIS A 42 -3.97 -17.84 14.11
CA HIS A 42 -3.38 -17.73 12.78
C HIS A 42 -3.62 -16.33 12.22
N ILE A 43 -2.65 -15.83 11.47
CA ILE A 43 -2.79 -14.62 10.66
C ILE A 43 -2.15 -14.88 9.31
N SER A 44 -2.79 -14.44 8.23
CA SER A 44 -2.20 -14.39 6.90
C SER A 44 -2.23 -12.97 6.37
N ILE A 45 -1.30 -12.67 5.47
CA ILE A 45 -1.17 -11.36 4.83
C ILE A 45 -1.19 -11.57 3.32
N SER A 46 -2.01 -10.79 2.65
CA SER A 46 -2.02 -10.66 1.20
C SER A 46 -1.85 -9.20 0.81
N ASP A 47 -1.07 -8.95 -0.23
CA ASP A 47 -0.92 -7.62 -0.80
C ASP A 47 -2.08 -7.36 -1.78
N LEU A 48 -2.74 -6.22 -1.63
CA LEU A 48 -3.85 -5.82 -2.50
C LEU A 48 -3.38 -4.71 -3.42
N VAL A 49 -3.64 -4.86 -4.71
CA VAL A 49 -3.48 -3.78 -5.68
C VAL A 49 -4.80 -3.56 -6.39
N PHE A 50 -5.22 -2.30 -6.41
CA PHE A 50 -6.44 -1.85 -7.05
C PHE A 50 -6.07 -1.06 -8.29
N PHE A 51 -6.81 -1.31 -9.36
CA PHE A 51 -6.63 -0.66 -10.63
C PHE A 51 -7.94 -0.04 -11.08
N ARG A 52 -7.87 1.18 -11.62
CA ARG A 52 -9.00 1.84 -12.25
C ARG A 52 -8.76 1.91 -13.75
N GLY A 53 -9.64 1.31 -14.55
CA GLY A 53 -9.53 1.34 -16.01
C GLY A 53 -10.10 0.10 -16.68
N GLU A 54 -9.90 -0.02 -17.99
CA GLU A 54 -10.41 -1.15 -18.78
C GLU A 54 -9.43 -2.32 -18.76
N ILE A 55 -9.55 -3.19 -17.78
CA ILE A 55 -8.66 -4.36 -17.66
C ILE A 55 -9.32 -5.57 -18.32
N ASN A 56 -8.73 -6.01 -19.43
CA ASN A 56 -9.08 -7.27 -20.10
C ASN A 56 -8.12 -8.40 -19.66
N GLN A 57 -8.41 -9.64 -20.05
CA GLN A 57 -7.60 -10.81 -19.67
C GLN A 57 -6.13 -10.70 -20.11
N ALA A 58 -5.85 -10.09 -21.28
CA ALA A 58 -4.47 -9.85 -21.72
C ALA A 58 -3.74 -8.87 -20.80
N THR A 59 -4.42 -7.81 -20.36
CA THR A 59 -3.90 -6.83 -19.40
C THR A 59 -3.70 -7.46 -18.03
N GLN A 60 -4.61 -8.34 -17.59
CA GLN A 60 -4.47 -9.09 -16.34
C GLN A 60 -3.20 -9.94 -16.34
N SER A 61 -2.96 -10.70 -17.40
CA SER A 61 -1.75 -11.53 -17.54
C SER A 61 -0.47 -10.68 -17.45
N ILE A 62 -0.44 -9.53 -18.10
CA ILE A 62 0.72 -8.62 -18.05
C ILE A 62 0.94 -8.07 -16.64
N ILE A 63 -0.14 -7.73 -15.93
CA ILE A 63 -0.06 -7.22 -14.55
C ILE A 63 0.38 -8.31 -13.59
N GLU A 64 -0.13 -9.54 -13.75
CA GLU A 64 0.31 -10.71 -12.96
C GLU A 64 1.81 -10.95 -13.15
N ASP A 65 2.29 -10.99 -14.40
CA ASP A 65 3.72 -11.18 -14.70
C ASP A 65 4.60 -10.08 -14.08
N LEU A 66 4.06 -8.88 -13.86
CA LEU A 66 4.76 -7.77 -13.25
C LEU A 66 4.75 -7.81 -11.71
N LEU A 67 3.67 -8.31 -11.11
CA LEU A 67 3.40 -8.21 -9.67
C LEU A 67 3.67 -9.50 -8.89
N VAL A 68 3.64 -10.64 -9.56
CA VAL A 68 3.57 -11.95 -8.93
C VAL A 68 4.80 -12.74 -9.28
N ASP A 69 5.50 -13.23 -8.27
CA ASP A 69 6.50 -14.28 -8.49
C ASP A 69 5.77 -15.65 -8.59
N PRO A 70 5.74 -16.32 -9.75
CA PRO A 70 4.97 -17.55 -9.92
C PRO A 70 5.49 -18.73 -9.08
N LEU A 71 6.73 -18.67 -8.58
CA LEU A 71 7.31 -19.71 -7.74
C LEU A 71 6.97 -19.51 -6.25
N LEU A 72 6.76 -18.27 -5.82
CA LEU A 72 6.61 -17.92 -4.40
C LEU A 72 5.21 -17.42 -4.05
N GLN A 73 4.45 -16.95 -5.04
CA GLN A 73 3.20 -16.24 -4.85
C GLN A 73 2.15 -16.77 -5.83
N HIS A 74 0.89 -16.47 -5.52
CA HIS A 74 -0.22 -16.60 -6.45
C HIS A 74 -1.05 -15.32 -6.40
N ALA A 75 -1.79 -15.06 -7.46
CA ALA A 75 -2.70 -13.94 -7.54
C ALA A 75 -4.11 -14.38 -7.87
N ASP A 76 -5.07 -13.73 -7.24
CA ASP A 76 -6.48 -13.88 -7.53
C ASP A 76 -7.08 -12.53 -7.91
N TRP A 77 -7.75 -12.48 -9.07
CA TRP A 77 -8.47 -11.29 -9.52
C TRP A 77 -9.89 -11.26 -9.01
N ASN A 78 -10.30 -10.10 -8.49
CA ASN A 78 -11.67 -9.80 -8.06
C ASN A 78 -12.28 -10.89 -7.16
N SER A 79 -11.43 -11.62 -6.43
CA SER A 79 -11.88 -12.73 -5.60
C SER A 79 -12.69 -12.23 -4.42
N ALA A 80 -13.73 -12.99 -4.07
CA ALA A 80 -14.50 -12.74 -2.87
C ALA A 80 -13.58 -12.77 -1.64
N SER A 81 -13.84 -11.90 -0.66
CA SER A 81 -13.05 -11.91 0.57
C SER A 81 -13.07 -13.31 1.19
N PRO A 82 -11.90 -13.85 1.59
CA PRO A 82 -11.79 -15.21 2.11
C PRO A 82 -12.58 -15.38 3.40
N THR A 83 -13.06 -16.59 3.70
CA THR A 83 -13.74 -16.87 4.97
C THR A 83 -12.73 -16.96 6.12
N ALA A 84 -12.76 -15.98 7.02
CA ALA A 84 -11.94 -15.93 8.24
C ALA A 84 -12.75 -15.37 9.41
N ASP A 85 -12.28 -15.57 10.65
CA ASP A 85 -12.94 -15.04 11.85
C ASP A 85 -12.98 -13.49 11.79
N PHE A 86 -11.87 -12.88 11.36
CA PHE A 86 -11.79 -11.45 11.04
C PHE A 86 -10.99 -11.21 9.77
N ILE A 87 -11.45 -10.25 8.97
CA ILE A 87 -10.73 -9.74 7.80
C ILE A 87 -10.46 -8.27 8.04
N VAL A 88 -9.21 -7.87 7.98
CA VAL A 88 -8.82 -6.45 8.06
C VAL A 88 -8.17 -6.07 6.76
N GLU A 89 -8.70 -5.09 6.07
CA GLU A 89 -8.07 -4.52 4.89
C GLU A 89 -7.56 -3.14 5.22
N THR A 90 -6.35 -2.82 4.76
CA THR A 90 -5.67 -1.54 4.98
C THR A 90 -5.37 -0.91 3.64
N SER A 91 -5.39 0.41 3.58
CA SER A 91 -4.97 1.18 2.42
C SER A 91 -4.50 2.54 2.88
N LEU A 92 -3.70 3.21 2.06
CA LEU A 92 -3.20 4.53 2.37
C LEU A 92 -4.33 5.58 2.41
N HIS A 93 -4.14 6.61 3.23
CA HIS A 93 -4.96 7.81 3.20
C HIS A 93 -4.80 8.57 1.88
N SER A 94 -5.85 9.29 1.48
CA SER A 94 -5.77 10.22 0.35
C SER A 94 -4.63 11.23 0.55
N GLY A 95 -3.82 11.43 -0.48
CA GLY A 95 -2.68 12.35 -0.44
C GLY A 95 -1.38 11.75 0.12
N VAL A 96 -1.39 10.52 0.63
CA VAL A 96 -0.14 9.82 0.99
C VAL A 96 0.53 9.31 -0.28
N THR A 97 1.81 9.63 -0.43
CA THR A 97 2.59 9.17 -1.59
C THR A 97 2.96 7.71 -1.43
N ASP A 98 2.52 6.90 -2.40
CA ASP A 98 2.87 5.50 -2.48
C ASP A 98 3.88 5.28 -3.59
N SER A 99 5.11 4.92 -3.23
CA SER A 99 6.16 4.70 -4.22
C SER A 99 5.87 3.50 -5.12
N THR A 100 5.21 2.45 -4.61
CA THR A 100 4.95 1.22 -5.35
C THR A 100 3.90 1.45 -6.43
N THR A 101 2.78 2.10 -6.10
CA THR A 101 1.74 2.42 -7.08
C THR A 101 2.23 3.42 -8.11
N ASN A 102 3.06 4.39 -7.72
CA ASN A 102 3.70 5.33 -8.65
C ASN A 102 4.58 4.62 -9.70
N GLU A 103 5.24 3.53 -9.32
CA GLU A 103 5.98 2.72 -10.29
C GLU A 103 5.08 1.95 -11.21
N LEU A 104 4.06 1.29 -10.66
CA LEU A 104 3.08 0.54 -11.45
C LEU A 104 2.36 1.45 -12.45
N GLU A 105 2.01 2.66 -12.07
CA GLU A 105 1.44 3.66 -12.99
C GLU A 105 2.41 4.06 -14.09
N ARG A 106 3.70 4.25 -13.77
CA ARG A 106 4.72 4.57 -14.79
C ARG A 106 4.91 3.42 -15.76
N LEU A 107 4.93 2.19 -15.26
CA LEU A 107 5.06 0.98 -16.07
C LEU A 107 3.84 0.78 -16.96
N ALA A 108 2.64 0.93 -16.40
CA ALA A 108 1.38 0.88 -17.15
C ALA A 108 1.35 1.92 -18.28
N LYS A 109 1.74 3.17 -18.00
CA LYS A 109 1.85 4.23 -19.03
C LYS A 109 2.87 3.88 -20.10
N ARG A 110 4.05 3.38 -19.72
CA ARG A 110 5.10 2.97 -20.66
C ARG A 110 4.66 1.83 -21.58
N MET A 111 3.86 0.91 -21.04
CA MET A 111 3.31 -0.24 -21.76
C MET A 111 1.98 0.07 -22.47
N HIS A 112 1.52 1.33 -22.44
CA HIS A 112 0.26 1.78 -23.01
C HIS A 112 -0.96 0.98 -22.52
N LEU A 113 -0.91 0.52 -21.25
CA LEU A 113 -2.03 -0.17 -20.63
C LEU A 113 -3.16 0.84 -20.34
N PRO A 114 -4.43 0.46 -20.53
CA PRO A 114 -5.61 1.30 -20.30
C PRO A 114 -5.94 1.49 -18.80
N ILE A 115 -4.93 1.86 -18.00
CA ILE A 115 -5.01 2.04 -16.54
C ILE A 115 -4.92 3.54 -16.24
N THR A 116 -5.90 4.03 -15.49
CA THR A 116 -6.09 5.45 -15.13
C THR A 116 -5.78 5.76 -13.67
N GLY A 117 -5.46 4.74 -12.87
CA GLY A 117 -5.07 4.91 -11.47
C GLY A 117 -4.73 3.58 -10.83
N VAL A 118 -3.78 3.61 -9.91
CA VAL A 118 -3.37 2.45 -9.10
C VAL A 118 -3.41 2.83 -7.62
N ALA A 119 -3.91 1.93 -6.78
CA ALA A 119 -3.84 2.06 -5.33
C ALA A 119 -3.35 0.76 -4.71
N SER A 120 -2.65 0.83 -3.59
CA SER A 120 -2.21 -0.35 -2.84
C SER A 120 -2.96 -0.48 -1.52
N GLY A 121 -2.91 -1.69 -0.98
CA GLY A 121 -3.39 -2.03 0.33
C GLY A 121 -2.87 -3.38 0.78
N LYS A 122 -3.29 -3.81 1.97
CA LYS A 122 -3.00 -5.14 2.50
C LYS A 122 -4.26 -5.74 3.08
N ARG A 123 -4.43 -7.05 2.91
CA ARG A 123 -5.48 -7.84 3.54
C ARG A 123 -4.85 -8.73 4.59
N TYR A 124 -5.36 -8.66 5.80
CA TYR A 124 -5.04 -9.54 6.90
C TYR A 124 -6.23 -10.46 7.14
N THR A 125 -6.02 -11.77 7.06
CA THR A 125 -7.02 -12.73 7.54
C THR A 125 -6.58 -13.23 8.90
N ILE A 126 -7.47 -13.20 9.87
CA ILE A 126 -7.17 -13.45 11.26
C ILE A 126 -8.10 -14.54 11.76
N SER A 127 -7.53 -15.55 12.40
CA SER A 127 -8.26 -16.63 13.05
C SER A 127 -7.96 -16.63 14.55
N GLY A 128 -8.99 -16.57 15.37
CA GLY A 128 -8.87 -16.39 16.81
C GLY A 128 -10.12 -15.81 17.46
N ASN A 129 -10.26 -16.04 18.76
CA ASN A 129 -11.34 -15.43 19.54
C ASN A 129 -10.84 -14.12 20.15
N LEU A 130 -10.88 -13.05 19.36
CA LEU A 130 -10.42 -11.72 19.76
C LEU A 130 -11.61 -10.88 20.23
N ALA A 131 -11.47 -10.26 21.40
CA ALA A 131 -12.38 -9.20 21.78
C ALA A 131 -12.20 -8.00 20.83
N GLN A 132 -13.26 -7.21 20.62
CA GLN A 132 -13.20 -6.06 19.71
C GLN A 132 -12.13 -5.04 20.11
N THR A 133 -11.87 -4.87 21.41
CA THR A 133 -10.78 -4.02 21.92
C THR A 133 -9.40 -4.55 21.55
N GLN A 134 -9.17 -5.86 21.70
CA GLN A 134 -7.92 -6.53 21.32
C GLN A 134 -7.69 -6.45 19.81
N LEU A 135 -8.74 -6.62 19.01
CA LEU A 135 -8.66 -6.46 17.56
C LEU A 135 -8.25 -5.04 17.16
N GLN A 136 -8.84 -4.01 17.78
CA GLN A 136 -8.45 -2.62 17.52
C GLN A 136 -7.00 -2.33 17.93
N GLN A 137 -6.54 -2.89 19.05
CA GLN A 137 -5.14 -2.77 19.48
C GLN A 137 -4.18 -3.49 18.51
N LEU A 138 -4.52 -4.70 18.07
CA LEU A 138 -3.76 -5.44 17.07
C LEU A 138 -3.61 -4.61 15.79
N ILE A 139 -4.71 -4.06 15.29
CA ILE A 139 -4.72 -3.26 14.06
C ILE A 139 -3.84 -2.02 14.21
N SER A 140 -4.14 -1.19 15.21
CA SER A 140 -3.49 0.12 15.38
C SER A 140 -2.03 0.06 15.82
N GLN A 141 -1.56 -1.08 16.35
CA GLN A 141 -0.17 -1.23 16.82
C GLN A 141 0.68 -2.15 15.93
N LEU A 142 0.09 -3.13 15.25
CA LEU A 142 0.85 -4.13 14.48
C LEU A 142 0.44 -4.25 13.00
N LEU A 143 -0.80 -3.95 12.62
CA LEU A 143 -1.26 -4.18 11.24
C LEU A 143 -1.23 -2.92 10.37
N ALA A 144 -1.51 -1.76 10.95
CA ALA A 144 -1.63 -0.51 10.21
C ALA A 144 -0.98 0.65 10.97
N ASN A 145 -0.44 1.61 10.22
CA ASN A 145 -0.03 2.89 10.77
C ASN A 145 -1.21 3.89 10.73
N PRO A 146 -1.84 4.22 11.87
CA PRO A 146 -3.06 5.03 11.88
C PRO A 146 -2.88 6.49 11.46
N ILE A 147 -1.64 6.93 11.21
CA ILE A 147 -1.35 8.28 10.70
C ILE A 147 -1.48 8.33 9.18
N ILE A 148 -1.11 7.23 8.49
CA ILE A 148 -0.98 7.20 7.03
C ILE A 148 -1.88 6.16 6.35
N GLU A 149 -2.43 5.22 7.12
CA GLU A 149 -3.28 4.15 6.64
C GLU A 149 -4.65 4.19 7.32
N ARG A 150 -5.67 3.87 6.52
CA ARG A 150 -7.04 3.58 6.95
C ARG A 150 -7.29 2.08 6.81
N TRP A 151 -8.25 1.59 7.58
CA TRP A 151 -8.63 0.19 7.55
C TRP A 151 -10.13 -0.02 7.58
N SER A 152 -10.56 -1.17 7.07
CA SER A 152 -11.91 -1.70 7.21
C SER A 152 -11.84 -3.07 7.89
N ILE A 153 -12.89 -3.42 8.64
CA ILE A 153 -13.01 -4.72 9.32
C ILE A 153 -14.23 -5.43 8.75
N ASN A 154 -14.06 -6.66 8.28
CA ASN A 154 -15.08 -7.53 7.71
C ASN A 154 -15.86 -6.89 6.53
N ALA A 155 -15.24 -5.93 5.86
CA ALA A 155 -15.79 -5.26 4.69
C ALA A 155 -14.63 -4.92 3.74
N PRO A 156 -14.84 -5.00 2.41
CA PRO A 156 -13.84 -4.59 1.44
C PRO A 156 -13.46 -3.12 1.63
N ILE A 157 -12.18 -2.81 1.58
CA ILE A 157 -11.71 -1.43 1.64
C ILE A 157 -11.96 -0.75 0.29
N THR A 158 -12.57 0.44 0.31
CA THR A 158 -12.72 1.24 -0.90
C THR A 158 -11.36 1.85 -1.25
N PRO A 159 -10.71 1.57 -2.38
CA PRO A 159 -9.40 2.14 -2.72
C PRO A 159 -9.47 3.66 -2.91
N THR A 160 -8.34 4.35 -2.67
CA THR A 160 -8.18 5.76 -3.00
C THR A 160 -7.18 5.87 -4.15
N PHE A 161 -7.69 6.25 -5.32
CA PHE A 161 -6.87 6.55 -6.48
C PHE A 161 -6.43 8.01 -6.40
N ILE A 162 -5.14 8.26 -6.62
CA ILE A 162 -4.64 9.62 -6.75
C ILE A 162 -4.86 10.02 -8.20
N ASP A 163 -5.83 10.90 -8.46
CA ASP A 163 -6.04 11.43 -9.80
C ASP A 163 -4.87 12.33 -10.18
N ALA A 164 -4.06 11.90 -11.17
CA ALA A 164 -3.01 12.75 -11.74
C ALA A 164 -3.58 14.03 -12.38
N ASP A 165 -4.85 14.00 -12.79
CA ASP A 165 -5.61 15.12 -13.34
C ASP A 165 -6.44 15.87 -12.29
N ALA A 166 -6.25 15.56 -11.00
CA ALA A 166 -6.72 16.46 -9.95
C ALA A 166 -6.03 17.80 -10.17
N THR A 167 -6.76 18.72 -10.82
CA THR A 167 -6.45 20.13 -10.83
C THR A 167 -6.11 20.46 -9.39
N THR A 168 -4.85 20.82 -9.17
CA THR A 168 -4.40 21.33 -7.88
C THR A 168 -5.27 22.55 -7.62
N ASN A 169 -6.37 22.36 -6.89
CA ASN A 169 -7.01 23.48 -6.24
C ASN A 169 -5.89 24.04 -5.37
N THR A 170 -5.44 25.23 -5.74
CA THR A 170 -4.38 25.98 -5.08
C THR A 170 -4.90 26.50 -3.74
N HIS A 171 -5.59 25.64 -2.99
CA HIS A 171 -6.08 25.91 -1.67
C HIS A 171 -4.98 25.46 -0.72
N VAL A 172 -4.15 26.43 -0.32
CA VAL A 172 -3.20 26.24 0.76
C VAL A 172 -4.01 26.04 2.04
N GLU A 173 -4.08 24.82 2.53
CA GLU A 173 -4.66 24.54 3.83
C GLU A 173 -3.65 24.95 4.92
N TYR A 174 -4.03 25.95 5.73
CA TYR A 174 -3.23 26.35 6.88
C TYR A 174 -3.46 25.36 8.02
N VAL A 175 -2.65 24.30 8.05
CA VAL A 175 -2.65 23.35 9.17
C VAL A 175 -1.94 23.98 10.36
N GLN A 176 -2.68 24.19 11.45
CA GLN A 176 -2.11 24.68 12.72
C GLN A 176 -1.22 23.61 13.33
N ILE A 177 0.08 23.76 13.16
CA ILE A 177 1.10 22.92 13.82
C ILE A 177 1.40 23.48 15.20
N THR A 178 1.19 22.64 16.22
CA THR A 178 1.57 22.97 17.60
C THR A 178 3.09 23.02 17.73
N ALA A 179 3.60 23.92 18.57
CA ALA A 179 5.04 24.16 18.76
C ALA A 179 5.85 22.88 19.06
N ASN A 180 5.22 21.87 19.69
CA ASN A 180 5.83 20.59 20.01
C ASN A 180 6.12 19.75 18.76
N ARG A 181 5.21 19.73 17.78
CA ARG A 181 5.42 19.00 16.50
C ARG A 181 6.48 19.67 15.64
N LEU A 182 6.50 21.00 15.65
CA LEU A 182 7.48 21.80 14.92
C LEU A 182 8.90 21.59 15.47
N ARG A 183 9.05 21.52 16.81
CA ARG A 183 10.32 21.22 17.46
C ARG A 183 10.87 19.83 17.11
N SER A 184 10.01 18.81 17.03
CA SER A 184 10.44 17.47 16.58
C SER A 184 10.92 17.47 15.13
N GLY A 185 10.18 18.09 14.21
CA GLY A 185 10.60 18.22 12.81
C GLY A 185 11.89 19.02 12.62
N MET A 186 12.06 20.07 13.42
CA MET A 186 13.29 20.87 13.49
C MET A 186 14.49 20.06 13.99
N GLY A 187 14.28 19.14 14.94
CA GLY A 187 15.31 18.19 15.37
C GLY A 187 15.82 17.30 14.24
N TYR A 188 14.92 16.75 13.42
CA TYR A 188 15.30 15.92 12.26
C TYR A 188 16.03 16.72 11.17
N ALA A 189 15.69 17.99 10.99
CA ALA A 189 16.36 18.88 10.05
C ALA A 189 17.64 19.53 10.61
N GLY A 190 17.99 19.26 11.87
CA GLY A 190 19.15 19.86 12.54
C GLY A 190 19.07 21.37 12.71
N ALA A 191 17.87 21.95 12.80
CA ALA A 191 17.64 23.38 12.95
C ALA A 191 17.17 23.70 14.36
N ALA A 192 17.82 24.66 15.05
CA ALA A 192 17.42 25.08 16.38
C ALA A 192 16.36 26.19 16.37
N THR A 193 16.20 26.88 15.23
CA THR A 193 15.23 27.97 15.06
C THR A 193 14.47 27.89 13.73
N LEU A 194 13.30 28.53 13.65
CA LEU A 194 12.49 28.62 12.42
C LEU A 194 13.24 29.26 11.24
N PRO A 195 13.97 30.38 11.41
CA PRO A 195 14.81 30.93 10.33
C PRO A 195 15.88 29.95 9.87
N GLU A 196 16.48 29.21 10.79
CA GLU A 196 17.48 28.21 10.49
C GLU A 196 16.89 27.02 9.74
N LEU A 197 15.67 26.60 10.09
CA LEU A 197 14.92 25.60 9.33
C LEU A 197 14.69 26.06 7.89
N HIS A 198 14.25 27.30 7.68
CA HIS A 198 14.03 27.84 6.33
C HIS A 198 15.31 27.93 5.50
N GLN A 199 16.47 28.19 6.14
CA GLN A 199 17.75 28.32 5.45
C GLN A 199 18.44 26.98 5.18
N ARG A 200 18.27 25.99 6.07
CA ARG A 200 19.02 24.72 6.07
C ARG A 200 18.19 23.53 5.60
N ALA A 201 16.86 23.57 5.71
CA ALA A 201 16.01 22.47 5.27
C ALA A 201 16.14 22.30 3.75
N ARG A 202 16.87 21.25 3.35
CA ARG A 202 16.88 20.77 1.98
C ARG A 202 16.08 19.50 1.93
N PHE A 203 14.95 19.55 1.24
CA PHE A 203 14.23 18.34 0.86
C PHE A 203 15.12 17.56 -0.10
N MET A 204 15.67 16.45 0.38
CA MET A 204 16.43 15.53 -0.46
C MET A 204 15.43 14.78 -1.33
N ARG A 205 15.57 14.90 -2.64
CA ARG A 205 14.84 14.05 -3.59
C ARG A 205 15.27 12.62 -3.31
N VAL A 206 14.32 11.76 -2.94
CA VAL A 206 14.57 10.32 -2.76
C VAL A 206 15.20 9.80 -4.06
N THR A 207 16.47 9.42 -3.98
CA THR A 207 17.19 8.80 -5.08
C THR A 207 16.79 7.33 -5.15
N THR A 208 16.92 6.71 -6.32
CA THR A 208 16.56 5.31 -6.53
C THR A 208 17.24 4.37 -5.52
N ALA A 209 18.46 4.72 -5.08
CA ALA A 209 19.21 3.99 -4.04
C ALA A 209 18.64 4.15 -2.62
N GLY A 210 18.12 5.33 -2.23
CA GLY A 210 17.48 5.51 -0.91
C GLY A 210 16.11 4.82 -0.80
N ARG A 211 15.54 4.45 -1.94
CA ARG A 211 14.26 3.74 -2.08
C ARG A 211 14.40 2.21 -2.02
N GLU A 212 15.59 1.68 -2.29
CA GLU A 212 15.92 0.26 -2.10
C GLU A 212 16.11 -0.08 -0.61
N GLU A 213 16.55 0.88 0.22
CA GLU A 213 16.73 0.68 1.66
C GLU A 213 15.43 0.92 2.48
N SER A 214 14.39 1.49 1.86
CA SER A 214 13.06 1.68 2.44
C SER A 214 12.00 0.68 1.93
N HIS A 215 12.43 -0.29 1.13
CA HIS A 215 11.64 -1.51 0.92
C HIS A 215 11.64 -2.33 2.23
N PRO A 216 10.49 -2.89 2.65
CA PRO A 216 10.52 -4.04 3.54
C PRO A 216 11.41 -5.07 2.88
N HIS A 217 12.50 -5.46 3.55
CA HIS A 217 13.41 -6.48 3.06
C HIS A 217 12.65 -7.81 2.89
N ASP A 218 12.11 -8.03 1.69
CA ASP A 218 12.15 -9.25 0.88
C ASP A 218 11.17 -9.11 -0.30
N VAL A 219 11.50 -8.22 -1.24
CA VAL A 219 11.09 -8.43 -2.63
C VAL A 219 12.36 -8.30 -3.45
N THR A 220 13.06 -9.42 -3.59
CA THR A 220 14.12 -9.57 -4.59
C THR A 220 13.48 -9.32 -5.94
N ILE A 221 13.83 -8.22 -6.61
CA ILE A 221 13.45 -7.97 -8.01
C ILE A 221 14.17 -9.05 -8.83
N THR A 222 13.48 -10.15 -9.14
CA THR A 222 14.06 -11.37 -9.72
C THR A 222 14.06 -11.41 -11.25
N HIS A 223 14.11 -10.27 -11.96
CA HIS A 223 14.31 -10.31 -13.42
C HIS A 223 15.19 -9.16 -13.94
N GLU A 224 16.46 -9.48 -14.21
CA GLU A 224 17.23 -8.81 -15.26
C GLU A 224 16.82 -9.35 -16.64
N ALA A 225 16.70 -8.46 -17.61
CA ALA A 225 16.31 -8.80 -18.98
C ALA A 225 17.36 -9.71 -19.66
N PRO A 226 16.98 -10.86 -20.25
CA PRO A 226 17.93 -11.81 -20.79
C PRO A 226 18.29 -11.47 -22.23
N ASN A 227 18.91 -10.32 -22.51
CA ASN A 227 19.40 -10.03 -23.87
C ASN A 227 20.74 -9.25 -23.90
N TYR A 228 21.76 -9.93 -24.45
CA TYR A 228 23.18 -9.58 -24.67
C TYR A 228 24.07 -9.77 -23.42
N HIS A 229 25.09 -10.65 -23.44
CA HIS A 229 26.28 -10.57 -24.29
C HIS A 229 26.83 -11.90 -24.83
N SER A 230 27.43 -11.75 -26.01
CA SER A 230 28.21 -12.65 -26.86
C SER A 230 29.41 -13.35 -26.21
N SER A 231 29.56 -14.64 -26.50
CA SER A 231 30.73 -15.20 -27.21
C SER A 231 30.37 -16.58 -27.79
#